data_AF-A0A941UKW1-F1
#
_entry.id   AF-A0A941UKW1-F1
#
_cell.length_a   1.000
_cell.length_b   1.000
_cell.length_c   1.000
_cell.angle_alpha   90.00
_cell.angle_beta   90.00
_cell.angle_gamma   90.00
#
_symmetry.space_group_name_H-M   'P 1'
#
loop_
_entity.id
_entity.type
_entity.pdbx_description
1 polymer ?
#
loop_
_entity_poly.entity_id
_entity_poly.type
_entity_poly.pdbx_seq_one_letter_code
_entity_poly.pdbx_strand_id
1 'polypeptide(L)'
;MGVLPVPEAALNVVLLRHTPEPEEVVAMAAKLCYSPSGVEELREKIEAKDQAVFVEKLASIGHLSPIEHISFTFGIEGISRACSHQLVRHRLASYSQQSQRYVRAEQF
;
A
#
# COMPACT_ATOMS: atom_id res chain seq x y z
N MET A 1 23.86 -36.04 -17.36
CA MET A 1 24.09 -34.70 -16.77
C MET A 1 22.87 -34.41 -15.92
N GLY A 2 22.99 -34.51 -14.59
CA GLY A 2 21.86 -34.29 -13.68
C GLY A 2 21.64 -32.79 -13.50
N VAL A 3 20.41 -32.33 -13.69
CA VAL A 3 20.01 -30.96 -13.37
C VAL A 3 20.01 -30.86 -11.83
N LEU A 4 20.83 -29.97 -11.28
CA LEU A 4 20.78 -29.69 -9.84
C LEU A 4 19.40 -29.09 -9.51
N PRO A 5 18.78 -29.46 -8.38
CA PRO A 5 17.49 -28.89 -7.99
C PRO A 5 17.63 -27.37 -7.81
N VAL A 6 16.76 -26.61 -8.46
CA VAL A 6 16.67 -25.16 -8.28
C VAL A 6 16.22 -24.91 -6.84
N PRO A 7 16.90 -24.04 -6.07
CA PRO A 7 16.46 -23.68 -4.73
C PRO A 7 15.04 -23.13 -4.78
N GLU A 8 14.15 -23.66 -3.94
CA GLU A 8 12.80 -23.13 -3.80
C GLU A 8 12.87 -21.74 -3.14
N ALA A 9 12.37 -20.73 -3.83
CA ALA A 9 12.28 -19.39 -3.28
C ALA A 9 11.04 -19.28 -2.38
N ALA A 10 11.21 -18.82 -1.14
CA ALA A 10 10.11 -18.59 -0.21
C ALA A 10 9.56 -17.16 -0.35
N LEU A 11 8.24 -17.02 -0.46
CA LEU A 11 7.57 -15.71 -0.47
C LEU A 11 7.89 -14.96 0.83
N ASN A 12 8.41 -13.75 0.70
CA ASN A 12 8.64 -12.84 1.81
C ASN A 12 8.09 -11.46 1.46
N VAL A 13 7.23 -10.92 2.33
CA VAL A 13 6.58 -9.63 2.15
C VAL A 13 6.76 -8.81 3.42
N VAL A 14 7.36 -7.63 3.28
CA VAL A 14 7.68 -6.75 4.39
C VAL A 14 7.05 -5.39 4.15
N LEU A 15 6.29 -4.86 5.11
CA LEU A 15 5.86 -3.48 5.10
C LEU A 15 7.07 -2.59 5.38
N LEU A 16 7.51 -1.82 4.37
CA LEU A 16 8.66 -0.93 4.50
C LEU A 16 8.25 0.41 5.09
N ARG A 17 7.17 1.00 4.58
CA ARG A 17 6.68 2.32 4.97
C ARG A 17 5.17 2.43 4.74
N HIS A 18 4.52 3.33 5.47
CA HIS A 18 3.15 3.72 5.25
C HIS A 18 2.94 5.20 5.64
N THR A 19 1.82 5.79 5.20
CA THR A 19 1.35 7.07 5.71
C THR A 19 1.13 6.98 7.23
N PRO A 20 1.76 7.82 8.07
CA PRO A 20 1.48 7.88 9.50
C PRO A 20 0.00 8.17 9.77
N GLU A 21 -0.55 7.59 10.83
CA GLU A 21 -1.95 7.81 11.26
C GLU A 21 -2.95 7.74 10.08
N PRO A 22 -2.95 6.65 9.30
CA PRO A 22 -3.64 6.61 8.01
C PRO A 22 -5.16 6.83 8.14
N GLU A 23 -5.76 6.33 9.21
CA GLU A 23 -7.20 6.49 9.45
C GLU A 23 -7.59 7.95 9.72
N GLU A 24 -6.73 8.71 10.40
CA GLU A 24 -6.93 10.14 10.63
C GLU A 24 -6.81 10.94 9.34
N VAL A 25 -5.85 10.60 8.49
CA VAL A 25 -5.69 11.20 7.15
C VAL A 25 -6.94 10.98 6.31
N VAL A 26 -7.47 9.74 6.29
CA VAL A 26 -8.72 9.42 5.57
C VAL A 26 -9.90 10.20 6.18
N ALA A 27 -10.00 10.25 7.51
CA ALA A 27 -11.08 10.94 8.20
C ALA A 27 -11.06 12.45 7.91
N MET A 28 -9.87 13.06 7.91
CA MET A 28 -9.67 14.46 7.56
C MET A 28 -10.08 14.73 6.12
N ALA A 29 -9.57 13.94 5.16
CA ALA A 29 -9.90 14.09 3.74
C ALA A 29 -11.41 14.02 3.49
N ALA A 30 -12.11 13.07 4.15
CA ALA A 30 -13.56 12.94 4.02
C ALA A 30 -14.33 14.10 4.69
N LYS A 31 -13.99 14.46 5.93
CA LYS A 31 -14.74 15.45 6.71
C LYS A 31 -14.54 16.88 6.19
N LEU A 32 -13.39 17.19 5.61
CA LEU A 32 -13.14 18.48 4.96
C LEU A 32 -14.12 18.78 3.82
N CYS A 33 -14.64 17.76 3.14
CA CYS A 33 -15.60 17.94 2.04
C CYS A 33 -17.01 18.31 2.50
N TYR A 34 -17.40 17.96 3.73
CA TYR A 34 -18.80 18.03 4.18
C TYR A 34 -19.01 18.74 5.52
N SER A 35 -17.94 19.19 6.17
CA SER A 35 -18.01 19.88 7.46
C SER A 35 -17.97 21.40 7.27
N PRO A 36 -18.83 22.16 7.97
CA PRO A 36 -18.71 23.62 8.05
C PRO A 36 -17.61 24.08 9.02
N SER A 37 -17.03 23.16 9.82
CA SER A 37 -15.95 23.46 10.77
C SER A 37 -14.64 23.81 10.07
N GLY A 38 -13.82 24.64 10.73
CA GLY A 38 -12.47 24.93 10.30
C GLY A 38 -11.52 23.73 10.44
N VAL A 39 -10.35 23.81 9.80
CA VAL A 39 -9.36 22.72 9.75
C VAL A 39 -8.88 22.29 11.14
N GLU A 40 -8.55 23.24 12.02
CA GLU A 40 -8.05 22.92 13.36
C GLU A 40 -9.12 22.28 14.26
N GLU A 41 -10.36 22.75 14.19
CA GLU A 41 -11.47 22.13 14.94
C GLU A 41 -11.74 20.69 14.48
N LEU A 42 -11.61 20.43 13.18
CA LEU A 42 -11.73 19.08 12.63
C LEU A 42 -10.60 18.16 13.11
N ARG A 43 -9.37 18.67 13.08
CA ARG A 43 -8.19 17.96 13.57
C ARG A 43 -8.38 17.50 15.00
N GLU A 44 -8.70 18.42 15.91
CA GLU A 44 -8.90 18.10 17.33
C GLU A 44 -9.97 17.02 17.55
N LYS A 45 -11.09 17.10 16.81
CA LYS A 45 -12.18 16.10 16.90
C LYS A 45 -11.78 14.72 16.39
N ILE A 46 -10.87 14.65 15.43
CA ILE A 46 -10.40 13.42 14.81
C ILE A 46 -9.35 12.76 15.69
N GLU A 47 -8.33 13.51 16.10
CA GLU A 47 -7.27 13.03 17.00
C GLU A 47 -7.84 12.54 18.35
N ALA A 48 -8.97 13.11 18.79
CA ALA A 48 -9.62 12.70 20.04
C ALA A 48 -10.39 11.37 19.96
N LYS A 49 -10.51 10.72 18.80
CA LYS A 49 -11.34 9.52 18.61
C LYS A 49 -10.69 8.50 17.69
N ASP A 50 -10.94 7.23 17.97
CA ASP A 50 -10.67 6.14 17.02
C ASP A 50 -11.52 6.33 15.74
N GLN A 51 -10.86 6.31 14.58
CA GLN A 51 -11.48 6.54 13.28
C GLN A 51 -11.80 5.24 12.52
N ALA A 52 -11.42 4.06 13.02
CA ALA A 52 -11.57 2.79 12.33
C ALA A 52 -13.00 2.55 11.82
N VAL A 53 -14.00 2.76 12.70
CA VAL A 53 -15.44 2.60 12.36
C VAL A 53 -15.88 3.59 11.27
N PHE A 54 -15.33 4.82 11.28
CA PHE A 54 -15.65 5.81 10.26
C PHE A 54 -15.03 5.45 8.91
N VAL A 55 -13.77 5.00 8.91
CA VAL A 55 -13.08 4.52 7.70
C VAL A 55 -13.78 3.30 7.11
N GLU A 56 -14.17 2.33 7.94
CA GLU A 56 -14.94 1.17 7.51
C GLU A 56 -16.28 1.58 6.88
N LYS A 57 -16.97 2.55 7.48
CA LYS A 57 -18.20 3.10 6.91
C LYS A 57 -17.96 3.70 5.52
N LEU A 58 -16.91 4.51 5.33
CA LEU A 58 -16.57 5.09 4.02
C LEU A 58 -16.36 4.00 2.95
N ALA A 59 -15.61 2.96 3.29
CA ALA A 59 -15.39 1.82 2.41
C ALA A 59 -16.71 1.10 2.07
N SER A 60 -17.58 0.87 3.07
CA SER A 60 -18.85 0.14 2.89
C SER A 60 -19.84 0.84 1.95
N ILE A 61 -19.80 2.17 1.89
CA ILE A 61 -20.69 2.98 1.03
C ILE A 61 -20.04 3.31 -0.32
N GLY A 62 -18.86 2.79 -0.62
CA GLY A 62 -18.13 3.05 -1.86
C GLY A 62 -17.57 4.47 -1.99
N HIS A 63 -17.48 5.22 -0.88
CA HIS A 63 -16.86 6.54 -0.88
C HIS A 63 -15.34 6.39 -0.75
N LEU A 64 -14.69 5.97 -1.83
CA LEU A 64 -13.28 5.56 -1.82
C LEU A 64 -12.28 6.69 -2.02
N SER A 65 -12.68 7.85 -2.56
CA SER A 65 -11.76 8.96 -2.81
C SER A 65 -10.97 9.44 -1.58
N PRO A 66 -11.52 9.47 -0.33
CA PRO A 66 -10.72 9.80 0.85
C PRO A 66 -9.65 8.75 1.18
N ILE A 67 -9.86 7.49 0.79
CA ILE A 67 -8.92 6.38 1.03
C ILE A 67 -7.70 6.49 0.10
N GLU A 68 -7.83 7.17 -1.05
CA GLU A 68 -6.71 7.37 -1.98
C GLU A 68 -5.59 8.28 -1.43
N HIS A 69 -5.84 8.97 -0.31
CA HIS A 69 -4.85 9.85 0.33
C HIS A 69 -3.78 9.10 1.16
N ILE A 70 -3.95 7.80 1.38
CA ILE A 70 -2.96 6.99 2.12
C ILE A 70 -2.16 6.08 1.19
N SER A 71 -0.95 5.74 1.62
CA SER A 71 -0.04 4.88 0.86
C SER A 71 0.65 3.86 1.76
N PHE A 72 0.93 2.70 1.19
CA PHE A 72 1.72 1.63 1.80
C PHE A 72 2.78 1.18 0.80
N THR A 73 4.00 0.98 1.28
CA THR A 73 5.13 0.52 0.47
C THR A 73 5.62 -0.81 1.01
N PHE A 74 5.65 -1.82 0.15
CA PHE A 74 6.06 -3.18 0.50
C PHE A 74 7.34 -3.56 -0.23
N GLY A 75 8.22 -4.26 0.48
CA GLY A 75 9.30 -5.05 -0.10
C GLY A 75 8.76 -6.45 -0.35
N ILE A 76 8.94 -6.96 -1.56
CA ILE A 76 8.43 -8.28 -1.97
C ILE A 76 9.59 -9.07 -2.57
N GLU A 77 9.86 -10.23 -1.97
CA GLU A 77 10.89 -11.18 -2.37
C GLU A 77 10.27 -12.57 -2.57
N GLY A 78 11.00 -13.46 -3.24
CA GLY A 78 10.54 -14.84 -3.46
C GLY A 78 9.38 -14.98 -4.44
N ILE A 79 9.16 -13.98 -5.31
CA ILE A 79 8.16 -14.05 -6.38
C ILE A 79 8.82 -14.33 -7.74
N SER A 80 8.08 -15.00 -8.63
CA SER A 80 8.54 -15.23 -10.00
C SER A 80 8.51 -13.95 -10.84
N ARG A 81 9.29 -13.91 -11.92
CA ARG A 81 9.20 -12.81 -12.92
C ARG A 81 7.82 -12.72 -13.57
N ALA A 82 7.19 -13.88 -13.81
CA ALA A 82 5.85 -13.91 -14.35
C ALA A 82 4.86 -13.22 -13.40
N CYS A 83 4.99 -13.46 -12.09
CA CYS A 83 4.21 -12.75 -11.07
C CYS A 83 4.50 -11.24 -11.08
N SER A 84 5.77 -10.83 -11.06
CA SER A 84 6.12 -9.41 -11.07
C SER A 84 5.65 -8.67 -12.33
N HIS A 85 5.58 -9.35 -13.48
CA HIS A 85 5.00 -8.81 -14.72
C HIS A 85 3.48 -8.66 -14.67
N GLN A 86 2.77 -9.47 -13.88
CA GLN A 86 1.34 -9.24 -13.63
C GLN A 86 1.12 -8.09 -12.64
N LEU A 87 1.93 -8.00 -11.58
CA LEU A 87 1.82 -6.93 -10.59
C LEU A 87 1.91 -5.54 -11.22
N VAL A 88 2.90 -5.31 -12.09
CA VAL A 88 3.09 -3.99 -12.74
C VAL A 88 1.95 -3.57 -13.67
N ARG A 89 0.96 -4.43 -13.92
CA ARG A 89 -0.27 -4.07 -14.66
C ARG A 89 -1.24 -3.23 -13.82
N HIS A 90 -1.10 -3.22 -12.49
CA HIS A 90 -1.86 -2.34 -11.61
C HIS A 90 -1.24 -0.94 -11.60
N ARG A 91 -1.73 -0.09 -12.50
CA ARG A 91 -1.15 1.22 -12.85
C ARG A 91 -1.23 2.30 -11.76
N LEU A 92 -2.04 2.10 -10.71
CA LEU A 92 -2.19 3.05 -9.60
C LEU A 92 -1.09 2.91 -8.54
N ALA A 93 -0.25 1.86 -8.62
CA ALA A 93 0.88 1.68 -7.73
C ALA A 93 2.20 2.05 -8.41
N SER A 94 3.19 2.37 -7.58
CA SER A 94 4.55 2.71 -8.01
C SER A 94 5.48 1.51 -7.76
N TYR A 95 6.30 1.16 -8.76
CA TYR A 95 7.14 -0.04 -8.70
C TYR A 95 8.62 0.30 -8.89
N SER A 96 9.47 -0.37 -8.13
CA SER A 96 10.91 -0.48 -8.40
C SER A 96 11.29 -1.95 -8.29
N GLN A 97 11.89 -2.48 -9.36
CA GLN A 97 12.20 -3.90 -9.47
C GLN A 97 13.72 -4.08 -9.58
N GLN A 98 14.22 -5.17 -9.02
CA GLN A 98 15.63 -5.54 -9.17
C GLN A 98 15.96 -5.70 -10.65
N SER A 99 16.92 -4.90 -11.12
CA SER A 99 17.29 -4.86 -12.53
C SER A 99 18.31 -5.94 -12.85
N GLN A 100 17.97 -6.82 -13.79
CA GLN A 100 18.90 -7.85 -14.29
C GLN A 100 20.01 -7.30 -15.18
N ARG A 101 19.91 -6.02 -15.58
CA ARG A 101 21.01 -5.33 -16.26
C ARG A 101 22.19 -5.09 -15.31
N TYR A 102 21.92 -5.05 -14.01
CA TYR A 102 22.92 -4.74 -12.98
C TYR A 102 23.15 -5.90 -12.01
N VAL A 103 22.11 -6.68 -11.71
CA VAL A 103 22.19 -7.86 -10.84
C VAL A 103 22.15 -9.11 -11.69
N ARG A 104 23.22 -9.91 -11.66
CA ARG A 104 23.22 -11.22 -12.30
C ARG A 104 22.30 -12.13 -11.51
N ALA A 105 21.29 -12.66 -12.17
CA ALA A 105 20.59 -13.84 -11.66
C ALA A 105 21.54 -15.03 -11.76
N GLU A 106 21.48 -15.94 -10.80
CA GLU A 106 22.10 -17.26 -10.95
C GLU A 106 21.54 -17.89 -12.24
N GLN A 107 22.43 -18.38 -13.10
CA GLN A 107 22.03 -19.00 -14.35
C GLN A 107 21.30 -20.31 -14.04
N PHE A 108 20.07 -20.44 -14.56
CA PHE A 108 19.29 -21.67 -14.54
C PHE A 108 19.72 -22.59 -15.67
#